data_AF-A0A7C0UMB1-F1
#
_entry.id   AF-A0A7C0UMB1-F1
#
_cell.length_a   1.000
_cell.length_b   1.000
_cell.length_c   1.000
_cell.angle_alpha   90.00
_cell.angle_beta   90.00
_cell.angle_gamma   90.00
#
_symmetry.space_group_name_H-M   'P 1'
#
loop_
_entity.id
_entity.type
_entity.pdbx_description
1 polymer ?
#
loop_
_entity_poly.entity_id
_entity_poly.type
_entity_poly.pdbx_seq_one_letter_code
_entity_poly.pdbx_strand_id
1 'polypeptide(L)'
;MQREKDSYKSIDNREIENVEQLDEILADCICSINLSLKTARDCFRQERRTMSSPPPASSSKIPRNAPCPCGSGKKYKKCCEIMH
;
A
#
# COMPACT_ATOMS: atom_id res chain seq x y z
N MET A 1 -19.00 13.24 -36.10
CA MET A 1 -17.52 13.19 -36.06
C MET A 1 -16.81 14.52 -36.28
N GLN A 2 -17.27 15.47 -37.12
CA GLN A 2 -16.61 16.79 -37.22
C GLN A 2 -17.15 17.82 -36.21
N ARG A 3 -18.45 17.81 -35.91
CA ARG A 3 -19.09 18.72 -34.94
C ARG A 3 -18.60 18.57 -33.48
N GLU A 4 -18.16 17.39 -33.09
CA GLU A 4 -17.61 17.13 -31.74
C GLU A 4 -16.20 17.72 -31.57
N LYS A 5 -15.46 17.90 -32.68
CA LYS A 5 -14.09 18.47 -32.66
C LYS A 5 -14.09 20.00 -32.56
N ASP A 6 -15.17 20.64 -33.03
CA ASP A 6 -15.31 22.10 -32.96
C ASP A 6 -15.77 22.55 -31.57
N SER A 7 -16.48 21.69 -30.83
CA SER A 7 -16.88 21.96 -29.43
C SER A 7 -15.69 21.94 -28.45
N TYR A 8 -14.59 21.26 -28.80
CA TYR A 8 -13.36 21.26 -28.01
C TYR A 8 -12.55 22.57 -28.18
N LYS A 9 -12.86 23.39 -29.19
CA LYS A 9 -11.94 24.39 -29.73
C LYS A 9 -12.21 25.84 -29.31
N SER A 10 -12.89 26.07 -28.19
CA SER A 10 -13.04 27.42 -27.64
C SER A 10 -12.95 27.46 -26.12
N ILE A 11 -12.09 26.62 -25.53
CA ILE A 11 -11.79 26.73 -24.10
C ILE A 11 -11.06 28.07 -23.90
N ASP A 12 -11.65 28.95 -23.10
CA ASP A 12 -11.09 30.26 -22.81
C ASP A 12 -9.87 30.12 -21.88
N ASN A 13 -8.81 30.90 -22.10
CA ASN A 13 -7.58 30.81 -21.29
C ASN A 13 -7.88 30.98 -19.78
N ARG A 14 -8.91 31.76 -19.41
CA ARG A 14 -9.32 31.91 -18.01
C ARG A 14 -9.91 30.63 -17.45
N GLU A 15 -10.61 29.85 -18.25
CA GLU A 15 -11.14 28.54 -17.83
C GLU A 15 -10.00 27.55 -17.61
N ILE A 16 -8.95 27.59 -18.45
CA ILE A 16 -7.74 26.78 -18.27
C ILE A 16 -7.03 27.17 -16.97
N GLU A 17 -6.80 28.46 -16.75
CA GLU A 17 -6.17 28.97 -15.52
C GLU A 17 -6.96 28.59 -14.26
N ASN A 18 -8.29 28.62 -14.31
CA ASN A 18 -9.14 28.20 -13.19
C ASN A 18 -9.01 26.70 -12.90
N VAL A 19 -8.91 25.86 -13.94
CA VAL A 19 -8.72 24.41 -13.79
C VAL A 19 -7.35 24.11 -13.20
N GLU A 20 -6.30 24.78 -13.67
CA GLU A 20 -4.95 24.63 -13.12
C GLU A 20 -4.90 25.06 -11.64
N GLN A 21 -5.53 26.18 -11.29
CA GLN A 21 -5.65 26.62 -9.89
C GLN A 21 -6.43 25.61 -9.03
N LEU A 22 -7.49 25.01 -9.58
CA LEU A 22 -8.27 24.00 -8.88
C LEU A 22 -7.46 22.72 -8.66
N ASP A 23 -6.65 22.30 -9.63
CA ASP A 23 -5.77 21.13 -9.51
C ASP A 23 -4.75 21.30 -8.39
N GLU A 24 -4.16 22.49 -8.25
CA GLU A 24 -3.24 22.81 -7.14
C GLU A 24 -3.95 22.73 -5.78
N ILE A 25 -5.15 23.30 -5.66
CA ILE A 25 -5.95 23.22 -4.43
C ILE A 25 -6.31 21.76 -4.10
N LEU A 26 -6.70 20.98 -5.11
CA LEU A 26 -7.02 19.56 -4.93
C LEU A 26 -5.79 18.78 -4.46
N ALA A 27 -4.61 19.04 -5.02
CA ALA A 27 -3.36 18.42 -4.60
C ALA A 27 -3.04 18.71 -3.12
N ASP A 28 -3.20 19.96 -2.68
CA ASP A 28 -3.01 20.37 -1.28
C ASP A 28 -4.01 19.68 -0.34
N CYS A 29 -5.29 19.65 -0.71
CA CYS A 29 -6.32 18.95 0.06
C CYS A 29 -6.01 17.45 0.21
N ILE A 30 -5.62 16.79 -0.89
CA ILE A 30 -5.27 15.36 -0.89
C ILE A 30 -4.06 15.11 0.02
N CYS A 31 -3.02 15.95 -0.06
CA CYS A 31 -1.84 15.83 0.79
C CYS A 31 -2.19 16.01 2.28
N SER A 32 -3.02 17.01 2.62
CA SER A 32 -3.45 17.30 3.98
C SER A 32 -4.26 16.14 4.59
N ILE A 33 -5.20 15.58 3.82
CA ILE A 33 -6.00 14.42 4.24
C ILE A 33 -5.09 13.20 4.45
N ASN A 34 -4.20 12.91 3.50
CA ASN A 34 -3.28 11.77 3.58
C ASN A 34 -2.34 11.87 4.79
N LEU A 35 -1.82 13.07 5.08
CA LEU A 35 -0.98 13.31 6.25
C LEU A 35 -1.76 13.10 7.54
N SER A 36 -2.97 13.64 7.63
CA SER A 36 -3.85 13.48 8.79
C SER A 36 -4.18 12.00 9.06
N LEU A 37 -4.51 11.25 8.01
CA LEU A 37 -4.76 9.81 8.08
C LEU A 37 -3.50 9.02 8.46
N LYS A 38 -2.33 9.43 7.96
CA LYS A 38 -1.05 8.81 8.32
C LYS A 38 -0.73 9.03 9.80
N THR A 39 -0.86 10.25 10.30
CA THR A 39 -0.65 10.59 11.71
C THR A 39 -1.57 9.79 12.62
N ALA A 40 -2.86 9.69 12.29
CA ALA A 40 -3.80 8.87 13.04
C ALA A 40 -3.37 7.39 13.07
N ARG A 41 -3.00 6.82 11.92
CA ARG A 41 -2.51 5.44 11.81
C ARG A 41 -1.24 5.21 12.65
N ASP A 42 -0.32 6.16 12.63
CA ASP A 42 0.94 6.06 13.36
C ASP A 42 0.72 6.15 14.88
N CYS A 43 -0.21 6.98 15.35
CA CYS A 43 -0.64 7.03 16.75
C CYS A 43 -1.17 5.66 17.23
N PHE A 44 -2.11 5.06 16.50
CA PHE A 44 -2.62 3.71 16.81
C PHE A 44 -1.53 2.63 16.74
N ARG A 45 -0.54 2.79 15.86
CA ARG A 45 0.59 1.86 15.77
C ARG A 45 1.52 1.99 16.98
N GLN A 46 1.76 3.20 17.45
CA GLN A 46 2.60 3.45 18.63
C GLN A 46 1.94 2.91 19.90
N GLU A 47 0.65 3.13 20.07
CA GLU A 47 -0.12 2.59 21.20
C GLU A 47 -0.08 1.05 21.25
N ARG A 48 -0.20 0.39 20.09
CA ARG A 48 -0.02 -1.07 19.98
C ARG A 48 1.41 -1.55 20.25
N ARG A 49 2.43 -0.69 20.17
CA ARG A 49 3.81 -1.04 20.54
C ARG A 49 4.06 -0.88 22.03
N THR A 50 3.40 0.08 22.67
CA THR A 50 3.52 0.33 24.11
C THR A 50 2.69 -0.67 24.93
N MET A 51 1.62 -1.22 24.37
CA MET A 51 0.98 -2.42 24.90
C MET A 51 1.88 -3.64 24.57
N SER A 52 2.28 -4.40 25.58
CA SER A 52 3.15 -5.57 25.38
C SER A 52 2.48 -6.56 24.42
N SER A 53 3.11 -6.78 23.27
CA SER A 53 2.67 -7.83 22.35
C SER A 53 2.82 -9.17 23.07
N PRO A 54 1.86 -10.12 22.93
CA PRO A 54 2.06 -11.46 23.46
C PRO A 54 3.37 -12.03 22.92
N PRO A 55 4.12 -12.81 23.72
CA PRO A 55 5.37 -13.41 23.26
C PRO A 55 5.11 -14.16 21.95
N PRO A 56 6.02 -14.07 20.97
CA PRO A 56 5.84 -14.75 19.70
C PRO A 56 5.59 -16.23 19.97
N ALA A 57 4.51 -16.77 19.40
CA ALA A 57 4.18 -18.18 19.57
C ALA A 57 5.38 -19.04 19.19
N SER A 58 5.96 -19.73 20.17
CA SER A 58 7.08 -20.65 19.97
C SER A 58 6.54 -21.93 19.33
N SER A 59 6.26 -21.85 18.03
CA SER A 59 6.11 -23.05 17.22
C SER A 59 7.51 -23.59 16.92
N SER A 60 7.70 -24.90 17.05
CA SER A 60 8.88 -25.61 16.58
C SER A 60 8.93 -25.55 15.05
N LYS A 61 9.25 -24.38 14.49
CA LYS A 61 9.33 -24.17 13.05
C LYS A 61 10.54 -24.92 12.52
N ILE A 62 10.30 -25.81 11.56
CA ILE A 62 11.36 -26.49 10.82
C ILE A 62 12.15 -25.42 10.04
N PRO A 63 13.48 -25.32 10.18
CA PRO A 63 14.25 -24.34 9.44
C PRO A 63 14.13 -24.56 7.92
N ARG A 64 13.89 -23.49 7.15
CA ARG A 64 13.73 -23.53 5.67
C ARG A 64 14.80 -24.33 4.93
N ASN A 65 16.04 -24.29 5.42
CA ASN A 65 17.18 -24.97 4.79
C ASN A 65 17.48 -26.37 5.36
N ALA A 66 16.79 -26.80 6.41
CA ALA A 66 16.95 -28.14 6.98
C ALA A 66 16.47 -29.22 5.99
N PRO A 67 16.98 -30.46 6.09
CA PRO A 67 16.43 -31.59 5.33
C PRO A 67 14.94 -31.78 5.63
N CYS A 68 14.15 -32.09 4.60
CA CYS A 68 12.71 -32.30 4.75
C CYS A 68 12.41 -33.51 5.64
N PRO A 69 11.53 -33.40 6.65
CA PRO A 69 11.14 -34.53 7.50
C PRO A 69 10.36 -35.62 6.74
N CYS A 70 9.90 -35.31 5.52
CA CYS A 70 9.25 -36.24 4.61
C CYS A 70 10.19 -37.29 3.99
N GLY A 71 11.49 -37.26 4.28
CA GLY A 71 12.46 -38.21 3.75
C GLY A 71 12.89 -37.98 2.30
N SER A 72 12.48 -36.87 1.67
CA SER A 72 12.81 -36.57 0.26
C SER A 72 14.28 -36.20 0.01
N GLY A 73 15.06 -35.96 1.07
CA GLY A 73 16.44 -35.44 0.99
C GLY A 73 16.56 -33.99 0.51
N LYS A 74 15.46 -33.32 0.14
CA LYS A 74 15.43 -31.91 -0.29
C LYS A 74 15.36 -30.96 0.91
N LYS A 75 15.78 -29.71 0.74
CA LYS A 75 15.57 -28.64 1.74
C LYS A 75 14.07 -28.43 1.96
N TYR A 76 13.64 -28.21 3.21
CA TYR A 76 12.23 -28.00 3.58
C TYR A 76 11.53 -26.96 2.68
N LYS A 77 12.19 -25.83 2.42
CA LYS A 77 11.71 -24.75 1.52
C LYS A 77 11.48 -25.12 0.06
N LYS A 78 12.03 -26.25 -0.38
CA LYS A 78 11.90 -26.79 -1.74
C LYS A 78 11.03 -28.05 -1.77
N CYS A 79 10.38 -28.39 -0.66
CA CYS A 79 9.63 -29.63 -0.51
C CYS A 79 8.32 -29.36 0.24
N CYS A 80 8.19 -29.82 1.49
CA CYS A 80 6.95 -29.71 2.26
C CYS A 80 6.49 -28.27 2.47
N GLU A 81 7.36 -27.26 2.51
CA GLU A 81 6.93 -25.85 2.65
C GLU A 81 6.18 -25.31 1.42
N ILE A 82 6.34 -25.93 0.25
CA ILE A 82 5.58 -25.55 -0.95
C ILE A 82 4.17 -26.18 -0.91
N MET A 83 4.01 -27.25 -0.12
CA MET A 83 2.81 -28.11 -0.11
C MET A 83 1.98 -27.99 1.18
N HIS A 84 2.54 -27.44 2.27
CA HIS A 84 1.94 -27.27 3.59
C HIS A 84 2.27 -25.88 4.15
#